data_AF-A0A5S5DWY6-F1
#
_entry.id   AF-A0A5S5DWY6-F1
#
_cell.length_a   1.000
_cell.length_b   1.000
_cell.length_c   1.000
_cell.angle_alpha   90.00
_cell.angle_beta   90.00
_cell.angle_gamma   90.00
#
_symmetry.space_group_name_H-M   'P 1'
#
loop_
_entity.id
_entity.type
_entity.pdbx_description
1 polymer ?
#
loop_
_entity_poly.entity_id
_entity_poly.type
_entity_poly.pdbx_seq_one_letter_code
_entity_poly.pdbx_strand_id
1 'polypeptide(L)'
;MYVRDNSIVFSFDNNNEFTQVLTINLNDFSAKSKAFKKPMIDVKPNDKKSNSFINGNHIFIIANNKEKLVLNIVNYNNKEILKSYSILKDEPITFKNTPIIQEGGSYNNYRELEKTKKFLRKINVNEVGVSVRKLNGIYHLTLGGYTLQSNGGTMMMGGFGGLPITSFGNVSIFFNPAQFAYNSISNTKSTRIESLFDEHFNHIEGEIQENAFDKIKKNEKEIQDNVFNSDSEKGGTIFKYKDYFIKGTYNYESKIYTLKKFTDN
;
A
#
# COMPACT_ATOMS: atom_id res chain seq x y z
N MET A 1 6.66 7.35 -4.43
CA MET A 1 6.81 8.82 -4.56
C MET A 1 5.90 9.48 -3.55
N TYR A 2 6.38 10.50 -2.86
CA TYR A 2 5.63 11.28 -1.88
C TYR A 2 5.77 12.75 -2.22
N VAL A 3 4.69 13.52 -2.10
CA VAL A 3 4.72 14.98 -2.22
C VAL A 3 4.66 15.55 -0.81
N ARG A 4 5.62 16.41 -0.48
CA ARG A 4 5.74 17.07 0.83
C ARG A 4 6.01 18.54 0.60
N ASP A 5 5.04 19.38 0.93
CA ASP A 5 5.12 20.82 0.70
C ASP A 5 5.65 21.12 -0.71
N ASN A 6 6.80 21.78 -0.80
CA ASN A 6 7.45 22.15 -2.04
C ASN A 6 8.59 21.17 -2.41
N SER A 7 8.40 19.88 -2.19
CA SER A 7 9.39 18.84 -2.48
C SER A 7 8.75 17.53 -2.91
N ILE A 8 9.47 16.80 -3.77
CA ILE A 8 9.14 15.43 -4.18
C ILE A 8 10.15 14.49 -3.55
N VAL A 9 9.65 13.43 -2.92
CA VAL A 9 10.47 12.39 -2.29
C VAL A 9 10.26 11.06 -3.02
N PHE A 10 11.36 10.45 -3.45
CA PHE A 10 11.41 9.11 -3.99
C PHE A 10 12.11 8.19 -3.01
N SER A 11 11.55 6.99 -2.79
CA SER A 11 12.20 5.91 -2.05
C SER A 11 12.47 4.75 -2.99
N PHE A 12 13.64 4.15 -2.86
CA PHE A 12 14.10 3.03 -3.66
C PHE A 12 14.57 1.90 -2.75
N ASP A 13 14.01 0.71 -2.96
CA ASP A 13 14.29 -0.48 -2.16
C ASP A 13 15.05 -1.56 -2.92
N ASN A 14 15.63 -1.24 -4.09
CA ASN A 14 16.36 -2.20 -4.93
C ASN A 14 17.70 -2.65 -4.32
N ASN A 15 18.29 -1.84 -3.43
CA ASN A 15 19.53 -2.20 -2.73
C ASN A 15 19.22 -3.11 -1.52
N ASN A 16 20.02 -4.16 -1.33
CA ASN A 16 19.78 -5.17 -0.29
C ASN A 16 20.12 -4.75 1.14
N GLU A 17 20.87 -3.66 1.28
CA GLU A 17 21.38 -3.15 2.57
C GLU A 17 20.73 -1.83 2.97
N PHE A 18 20.29 -1.04 1.99
CA PHE A 18 19.77 0.29 2.23
C PHE A 18 18.47 0.56 1.48
N THR A 19 17.57 1.28 2.14
CA THR A 19 16.54 2.07 1.45
C THR A 19 17.16 3.42 1.11
N GLN A 20 17.17 3.77 -0.17
CA GLN A 20 17.69 5.04 -0.66
C GLN A 20 16.53 6.01 -0.86
N VAL A 21 16.69 7.25 -0.40
CA VAL A 21 15.68 8.28 -0.50
C VAL A 21 16.26 9.51 -1.18
N LEU A 22 15.68 9.87 -2.32
CA LEU A 22 16.01 11.09 -3.08
C LEU A 22 14.92 12.13 -2.81
N THR A 23 15.30 13.29 -2.31
CA THR A 23 14.42 14.44 -2.14
C THR A 23 14.80 15.52 -3.13
N ILE A 24 13.85 15.97 -3.94
CA ILE A 24 14.02 17.06 -4.91
C ILE A 24 13.20 18.25 -4.41
N ASN A 25 13.84 19.39 -4.22
CA ASN A 25 13.17 20.65 -3.91
C ASN A 25 12.57 21.24 -5.19
N LEU A 26 11.30 21.63 -5.17
CA LEU A 26 10.59 22.15 -6.34
C LEU A 26 10.81 23.65 -6.58
N ASN A 27 11.47 24.37 -5.67
CA ASN A 27 11.81 25.79 -5.86
C ASN A 27 13.07 25.96 -6.71
N ASP A 28 14.09 25.15 -6.45
CA ASP A 28 15.43 25.30 -7.02
C ASP A 28 15.94 24.03 -7.73
N PHE A 29 15.14 22.96 -7.76
CA PHE A 29 15.49 21.65 -8.31
C PHE A 29 16.72 20.98 -7.67
N SER A 30 17.16 21.47 -6.51
CA SER A 30 18.24 20.85 -5.76
C SER A 30 17.83 19.47 -5.24
N ALA A 31 18.77 18.54 -5.23
CA ALA A 31 18.54 17.16 -4.82
C ALA A 31 19.38 16.77 -3.60
N LYS A 32 18.77 16.07 -2.66
CA LYS A 32 19.44 15.48 -1.48
C LYS A 32 19.15 13.99 -1.39
N SER A 33 20.15 13.22 -1.03
CA SER A 33 20.01 11.76 -0.84
C SER A 33 20.20 11.38 0.62
N LYS A 34 19.39 10.44 1.10
CA LYS A 34 19.54 9.76 2.40
C LYS A 34 19.54 8.25 2.15
N ALA A 35 20.37 7.53 2.90
CA ALA A 35 20.33 6.08 2.99
C ALA A 35 19.94 5.66 4.41
N PHE A 36 19.01 4.69 4.49
CA PHE A 36 18.53 4.08 5.73
C PHE A 36 18.89 2.59 5.72
N LYS A 37 19.55 2.11 6.78
CA LYS A 37 19.98 0.71 6.87
C LYS A 37 18.77 -0.21 7.03
N LYS A 38 18.70 -1.24 6.19
CA LYS A 38 17.66 -2.27 6.26
C LYS A 38 17.95 -3.26 7.38
N PRO A 39 16.92 -3.81 8.03
CA PRO A 39 17.12 -4.93 8.94
C PRO A 39 17.60 -6.17 8.18
N MET A 40 18.12 -7.16 8.93
CA MET A 40 18.60 -8.44 8.36
C MET A 40 19.70 -8.24 7.31
N ILE A 41 20.67 -7.36 7.59
CA ILE A 41 21.77 -7.10 6.65
C ILE A 41 22.65 -8.34 6.44
N ASP A 42 22.83 -9.16 7.48
CA ASP A 42 23.64 -10.38 7.45
C ASP A 42 23.00 -11.53 6.67
N VAL A 43 21.73 -11.39 6.27
CA VAL A 43 21.03 -12.38 5.44
C VAL A 43 21.37 -12.13 3.97
N LYS A 44 21.72 -13.21 3.27
CA LYS A 44 22.02 -13.19 1.83
C LYS A 44 20.89 -12.52 1.04
N PRO A 45 21.21 -11.66 0.06
CA PRO A 45 20.22 -10.98 -0.78
C PRO A 45 19.10 -11.85 -1.33
N ASN A 46 19.43 -13.02 -1.87
CA ASN A 46 18.45 -13.92 -2.50
C ASN A 46 17.49 -14.58 -1.50
N ASP A 47 17.84 -14.57 -0.21
CA ASP A 47 17.07 -15.19 0.86
C ASP A 47 16.22 -14.19 1.62
N LYS A 48 16.22 -12.90 1.23
CA LYS A 48 15.41 -11.87 1.88
C LYS A 48 14.66 -10.99 0.90
N LYS A 49 13.51 -10.50 1.33
CA LYS A 49 12.73 -9.45 0.68
C LYS A 49 12.61 -8.26 1.62
N SER A 50 12.54 -7.05 1.07
CA SER A 50 12.43 -5.83 1.87
C SER A 50 11.65 -4.75 1.14
N ASN A 51 11.01 -3.88 1.90
CA ASN A 51 10.27 -2.73 1.39
C ASN A 51 10.27 -1.63 2.46
N SER A 52 9.97 -0.40 2.06
CA SER A 52 9.89 0.74 2.95
C SER A 52 8.66 1.60 2.66
N PHE A 53 8.14 2.23 3.71
CA PHE A 53 7.07 3.21 3.62
C PHE A 53 7.39 4.45 4.45
N ILE A 54 7.24 5.64 3.86
CA ILE A 54 7.51 6.89 4.56
C ILE A 54 6.18 7.54 4.97
N ASN A 55 5.99 7.77 6.27
CA ASN A 55 4.82 8.45 6.82
C ASN A 55 5.28 9.58 7.76
N GLY A 56 5.04 10.83 7.36
CA GLY A 56 5.52 12.00 8.11
C GLY A 56 7.03 11.97 8.33
N ASN A 57 7.47 12.13 9.58
CA ASN A 57 8.88 12.11 9.97
C ASN A 57 9.42 10.70 10.29
N HIS A 58 8.73 9.65 9.85
CA HIS A 58 9.11 8.27 10.11
C HIS A 58 9.24 7.49 8.81
N ILE A 59 10.18 6.55 8.78
CA ILE A 59 10.30 5.53 7.75
C ILE A 59 10.15 4.14 8.39
N PHE A 60 9.25 3.36 7.83
CA PHE A 60 8.93 2.00 8.24
C PHE A 60 9.61 1.07 7.26
N ILE A 61 10.58 0.28 7.73
CA ILE A 61 11.40 -0.59 6.88
C ILE A 61 11.14 -2.02 7.31
N ILE A 62 10.67 -2.84 6.38
CA ILE A 62 10.47 -4.27 6.60
C ILE A 62 11.54 -5.08 5.87
N ALA A 63 11.98 -6.16 6.51
CA ALA A 63 12.71 -7.23 5.86
C ALA A 63 12.15 -8.58 6.30
N ASN A 64 12.11 -9.54 5.39
CA ASN A 64 11.50 -10.83 5.60
C ASN A 64 12.33 -11.92 4.94
N ASN A 65 12.38 -13.09 5.59
CA ASN A 65 12.72 -14.37 4.97
C ASN A 65 11.71 -15.46 5.42
N LYS A 66 11.98 -16.72 5.08
CA LYS A 66 11.13 -17.86 5.49
C LYS A 66 11.07 -18.11 7.01
N GLU A 67 12.04 -17.59 7.77
CA GLU A 67 12.23 -17.85 9.20
C GLU A 67 11.79 -16.68 10.08
N LYS A 68 11.95 -15.43 9.62
CA LYS A 68 11.54 -14.24 10.35
C LYS A 68 11.14 -13.06 9.47
N LEU A 69 10.36 -12.15 10.03
CA LEU A 69 10.14 -10.80 9.53
C LEU A 69 10.59 -9.80 10.60
N VAL A 70 11.24 -8.72 10.18
CA VAL A 70 11.63 -7.60 11.05
C VAL A 70 11.05 -6.32 10.49
N LEU A 71 10.38 -5.55 11.34
CA LEU A 71 9.91 -4.18 11.08
C LEU A 71 10.73 -3.22 11.94
N ASN A 72 11.42 -2.29 11.29
CA ASN A 72 12.08 -1.17 11.95
C ASN A 72 11.32 0.12 11.69
N ILE A 73 11.07 0.89 12.74
CA ILE A 73 10.50 2.22 12.67
C ILE A 73 11.63 3.20 12.98
N VAL A 74 11.97 4.02 11.99
CA VAL A 74 13.17 4.84 12.02
C VAL A 74 12.79 6.30 11.87
N ASN A 75 13.42 7.17 12.66
CA ASN A 75 13.28 8.60 12.51
C ASN A 75 13.92 9.05 11.19
N TYR A 76 13.16 9.76 10.37
CA TYR A 76 13.57 10.17 9.02
C TYR A 76 14.75 11.16 9.02
N ASN A 77 14.91 11.94 10.09
CA ASN A 77 15.88 13.03 10.17
C ASN A 77 17.21 12.56 10.71
N ASN A 78 17.23 11.95 11.90
CA ASN A 78 18.47 11.52 12.57
C ASN A 78 18.84 10.04 12.30
N LYS A 79 17.96 9.27 11.64
CA LYS A 79 18.13 7.84 11.30
C LYS A 79 18.15 6.89 12.50
N GLU A 80 17.71 7.36 13.66
CA GLU A 80 17.59 6.55 14.87
C GLU A 80 16.46 5.53 14.75
N ILE A 81 16.70 4.29 15.17
CA ILE A 81 15.66 3.26 15.26
C ILE A 81 14.85 3.54 16.52
N LEU A 82 13.60 3.99 16.34
CA LEU A 82 12.68 4.30 17.43
C LEU A 82 12.06 3.04 18.01
N LYS A 83 11.77 2.05 17.16
CA LYS A 83 11.19 0.76 17.57
C LYS A 83 11.54 -0.33 16.57
N SER A 84 11.64 -1.57 17.05
CA SER A 84 11.81 -2.75 16.22
C SER A 84 10.87 -3.86 16.68
N TYR A 85 10.24 -4.53 15.72
CA TYR A 85 9.37 -5.66 15.92
C TYR A 85 9.87 -6.86 15.11
N SER A 86 9.74 -8.06 15.66
CA SER A 86 10.10 -9.29 14.97
C SER A 86 8.98 -10.32 15.04
N ILE A 87 8.76 -11.01 13.93
CA ILE A 87 7.92 -12.21 13.83
C ILE A 87 8.83 -13.38 13.58
N LEU A 88 8.78 -14.40 14.43
CA LEU A 88 9.49 -15.66 14.24
C LEU A 88 8.52 -16.74 13.75
N LYS A 89 8.99 -17.60 12.85
CA LYS A 89 8.19 -18.61 12.14
C LYS A 89 7.37 -19.55 13.02
N ASP A 90 7.93 -19.93 14.16
CA ASP A 90 7.35 -20.90 15.08
C ASP A 90 6.70 -20.22 16.31
N GLU A 91 6.59 -18.88 16.29
CA GLU A 91 5.96 -18.09 17.35
C GLU A 91 4.66 -17.44 16.85
N PRO A 92 3.67 -17.22 17.74
CA PRO A 92 2.51 -16.41 17.40
C PRO A 92 2.91 -14.96 17.13
N ILE A 93 2.24 -14.33 16.18
CA ILE A 93 2.42 -12.88 15.92
C ILE A 93 1.72 -12.11 17.03
N THR A 94 2.48 -11.40 17.86
CA THR A 94 1.99 -10.70 19.05
C THR A 94 1.49 -9.27 18.81
N PHE A 95 1.79 -8.70 17.64
CA PHE A 95 1.43 -7.32 17.29
C PHE A 95 0.50 -7.29 16.07
N LYS A 96 -0.69 -7.88 16.17
CA LYS A 96 -1.69 -7.87 15.09
C LYS A 96 -3.09 -7.67 15.66
N ASN A 97 -3.91 -6.89 14.96
CA ASN A 97 -5.31 -6.64 15.25
C ASN A 97 -6.24 -7.47 14.36
N THR A 98 -5.70 -8.15 13.35
CA THR A 98 -6.45 -9.07 12.48
C THR A 98 -5.88 -10.50 12.52
N PRO A 99 -6.63 -11.50 12.05
CA PRO A 99 -6.06 -12.76 11.58
C PRO A 99 -5.04 -12.51 10.45
N ILE A 100 -4.29 -13.54 10.06
CA ILE A 100 -3.52 -13.49 8.82
C ILE A 100 -4.51 -13.65 7.66
N ILE A 101 -4.77 -12.57 6.97
CA ILE A 101 -5.75 -12.50 5.88
C ILE A 101 -5.05 -12.86 4.57
N GLN A 102 -5.71 -13.67 3.75
CA GLN A 102 -5.42 -13.86 2.34
C GLN A 102 -6.68 -13.55 1.54
N GLU A 103 -6.55 -12.69 0.54
CA GLU A 103 -7.67 -12.29 -0.31
C GLU A 103 -7.23 -12.05 -1.76
N GLY A 104 -8.20 -11.98 -2.66
CA GLY A 104 -7.98 -11.95 -4.11
C GLY A 104 -7.71 -13.32 -4.72
N GLY A 105 -7.31 -13.36 -5.99
CA GLY A 105 -7.27 -14.60 -6.79
C GLY A 105 -8.43 -14.67 -7.80
N SER A 106 -8.44 -15.70 -8.64
CA SER A 106 -9.47 -15.93 -9.67
C SER A 106 -10.90 -16.07 -9.12
N TYR A 107 -11.04 -16.21 -7.80
CA TYR A 107 -12.32 -16.40 -7.12
C TYR A 107 -12.57 -15.37 -5.99
N ASN A 108 -11.73 -14.33 -5.83
CA ASN A 108 -11.87 -13.31 -4.78
C ASN A 108 -12.14 -13.84 -3.35
N ASN A 109 -11.65 -15.04 -3.03
CA ASN A 109 -11.96 -15.68 -1.75
C ASN A 109 -11.12 -15.09 -0.61
N TYR A 110 -11.80 -14.50 0.36
CA TYR A 110 -11.24 -14.22 1.69
C TYR A 110 -10.95 -15.54 2.41
N ARG A 111 -9.76 -15.64 3.00
CA ARG A 111 -9.34 -16.78 3.80
C ARG A 111 -8.41 -16.34 4.93
N GLU A 112 -8.60 -16.93 6.09
CA GLU A 112 -7.70 -16.76 7.22
C GLU A 112 -6.66 -17.89 7.28
N LEU A 113 -5.44 -17.52 7.67
CA LEU A 113 -4.33 -18.45 7.90
C LEU A 113 -4.00 -18.46 9.40
N GLU A 114 -3.92 -19.66 9.98
CA GLU A 114 -3.65 -19.79 11.42
C GLU A 114 -2.17 -19.66 11.77
N LYS A 115 -1.27 -20.09 10.88
CA LYS A 115 0.15 -20.32 11.22
C LYS A 115 1.07 -19.23 10.68
N THR A 116 1.90 -18.66 11.56
CA THR A 116 2.97 -17.69 11.23
C THR A 116 3.92 -18.20 10.14
N LYS A 117 4.34 -19.47 10.19
CA LYS A 117 5.13 -20.11 9.13
C LYS A 117 4.48 -20.03 7.74
N LYS A 118 3.13 -20.12 7.64
CA LYS A 118 2.43 -19.98 6.35
C LYS A 118 2.45 -18.53 5.87
N PHE A 119 2.31 -17.57 6.79
CA PHE A 119 2.44 -16.14 6.50
C PHE A 119 3.82 -15.81 5.94
N LEU A 120 4.89 -16.09 6.69
CA LEU A 120 6.27 -15.78 6.29
C LEU A 120 6.66 -16.42 4.96
N ARG A 121 6.28 -17.69 4.74
CA ARG A 121 6.52 -18.36 3.47
C ARG A 121 5.83 -17.66 2.30
N LYS A 122 4.57 -17.24 2.46
CA LYS A 122 3.81 -16.62 1.38
C LYS A 122 4.36 -15.24 1.02
N ILE A 123 4.67 -14.42 2.02
CA ILE A 123 5.20 -13.07 1.75
C ILE A 123 6.65 -13.09 1.25
N ASN A 124 7.42 -14.14 1.54
CA ASN A 124 8.80 -14.29 1.03
C ASN A 124 8.88 -14.80 -0.42
N VAL A 125 7.90 -15.57 -0.89
CA VAL A 125 7.85 -16.00 -2.30
C VAL A 125 7.51 -14.83 -3.23
N ASN A 126 6.88 -13.80 -2.68
CA ASN A 126 6.22 -12.74 -3.41
C ASN A 126 6.89 -11.38 -3.17
N GLU A 127 6.23 -10.31 -3.63
CA GLU A 127 6.62 -8.95 -3.25
C GLU A 127 6.15 -8.66 -1.82
N VAL A 128 7.09 -8.29 -0.95
CA VAL A 128 6.79 -7.87 0.43
C VAL A 128 6.43 -6.38 0.44
N GLY A 129 5.47 -5.98 1.28
CA GLY A 129 5.00 -4.61 1.37
C GLY A 129 4.63 -4.20 2.80
N VAL A 130 4.83 -2.92 3.07
CA VAL A 130 4.33 -2.22 4.27
C VAL A 130 3.58 -0.97 3.80
N SER A 131 2.43 -0.71 4.39
CA SER A 131 1.74 0.57 4.26
C SER A 131 1.38 1.11 5.63
N VAL A 132 1.40 2.45 5.77
CA VAL A 132 1.14 3.11 7.04
C VAL A 132 0.21 4.30 6.84
N ARG A 133 -0.90 4.31 7.57
CA ARG A 133 -1.77 5.49 7.73
C ARG A 133 -1.74 5.96 9.19
N LYS A 134 -1.78 7.27 9.41
CA LYS A 134 -1.92 7.86 10.75
C LYS A 134 -3.30 8.51 10.85
N LEU A 135 -4.12 8.07 11.80
CA LEU A 135 -5.48 8.58 12.05
C LEU A 135 -5.61 8.87 13.54
N ASN A 136 -5.94 10.11 13.90
CA ASN A 136 -6.19 10.52 15.29
C ASN A 136 -5.07 10.10 16.28
N GLY A 137 -3.80 10.21 15.88
CA GLY A 137 -2.66 9.78 16.70
C GLY A 137 -2.31 8.29 16.60
N ILE A 138 -3.17 7.46 16.03
CA ILE A 138 -2.97 6.02 15.88
C ILE A 138 -2.33 5.71 14.52
N TYR A 139 -1.29 4.90 14.51
CA TYR A 139 -0.72 4.34 13.30
C TYR A 139 -1.39 3.00 12.98
N HIS A 140 -2.07 2.93 11.84
CA HIS A 140 -2.51 1.66 11.26
C HIS A 140 -1.50 1.22 10.21
N LEU A 141 -0.92 0.04 10.45
CA LEU A 141 0.04 -0.61 9.58
C LEU A 141 -0.61 -1.82 8.91
N THR A 142 -0.40 -1.95 7.60
CA THR A 142 -0.64 -3.19 6.88
C THR A 142 0.71 -3.79 6.49
N LEU A 143 0.98 -5.02 6.93
CA LEU A 143 2.21 -5.75 6.65
C LEU A 143 1.87 -7.01 5.87
N GLY A 144 2.56 -7.26 4.77
CA GLY A 144 2.25 -8.45 4.00
C GLY A 144 3.03 -8.58 2.70
N GLY A 145 2.41 -9.26 1.75
CA GLY A 145 2.92 -9.35 0.40
C GLY A 145 1.82 -9.68 -0.61
N TYR A 146 2.10 -9.46 -1.88
CA TYR A 146 1.12 -9.64 -2.96
C TYR A 146 1.73 -10.30 -4.20
N THR A 147 0.88 -10.94 -4.99
CA THR A 147 1.20 -11.42 -6.35
C THR A 147 0.25 -10.79 -7.35
N LEU A 148 0.80 -10.33 -8.47
CA LEU A 148 0.01 -9.97 -9.64
C LEU A 148 -0.64 -11.22 -10.21
N GLN A 149 -1.93 -11.13 -10.57
CA GLN A 149 -2.58 -12.17 -11.36
C GLN A 149 -2.36 -11.89 -12.84
N SER A 150 -1.82 -12.86 -13.55
CA SER A 150 -1.75 -12.86 -15.01
C SER A 150 -3.15 -13.13 -15.58
N ASN A 151 -3.98 -12.10 -15.65
CA ASN A 151 -5.12 -12.14 -16.55
C ASN A 151 -4.59 -11.79 -17.95
N GLY A 152 -4.78 -12.67 -18.93
CA GLY A 152 -4.24 -12.59 -20.30
C GLY A 152 -4.76 -11.42 -21.15
N GLY A 153 -5.17 -10.31 -20.54
CA GLY A 153 -5.36 -9.03 -21.19
C GLY A 153 -4.10 -8.19 -21.05
N THR A 154 -3.72 -7.49 -22.11
CA THR A 154 -2.60 -6.55 -22.17
C THR A 154 -2.67 -5.50 -21.05
N MET A 155 -2.07 -5.81 -19.90
CA MET A 155 -1.93 -4.88 -18.80
C MET A 155 -0.75 -3.95 -19.08
N MET A 156 -1.07 -2.68 -19.28
CA MET A 156 -0.15 -1.56 -19.27
C MET A 156 0.81 -1.68 -18.08
N MET A 157 2.08 -1.86 -18.41
CA MET A 157 3.26 -2.02 -17.56
C MET A 157 3.13 -1.44 -16.13
N GLY A 158 3.01 -2.34 -15.15
CA GLY A 158 3.09 -2.07 -13.71
C GLY A 158 4.52 -1.89 -13.20
N GLY A 159 5.29 -0.98 -13.80
CA GLY A 159 6.61 -0.58 -13.32
C GLY A 159 6.62 0.90 -12.99
N PHE A 160 7.10 1.27 -11.80
CA PHE A 160 7.32 2.65 -11.33
C PHE A 160 8.44 3.39 -12.13
N GLY A 161 8.66 3.02 -13.39
CA GLY A 161 9.67 3.55 -14.32
C GLY A 161 9.15 3.74 -15.75
N GLY A 162 7.86 3.51 -16.01
CA GLY A 162 7.21 3.84 -17.27
C GLY A 162 5.99 4.70 -16.99
N LEU A 163 6.17 6.03 -16.96
CA LEU A 163 5.03 6.90 -17.23
C LEU A 163 4.55 6.52 -18.64
N PRO A 164 3.30 6.07 -18.85
CA PRO A 164 2.76 5.96 -20.20
C PRO A 164 2.47 7.39 -20.67
N ILE A 165 3.52 8.14 -21.01
CA ILE A 165 3.39 9.28 -21.91
C ILE A 165 3.38 8.69 -23.33
N THR A 166 2.41 7.83 -23.62
CA THR A 166 2.13 7.42 -25.00
C THR A 166 1.03 8.34 -25.50
N SER A 167 1.43 9.34 -26.29
CA SER A 167 0.52 10.22 -27.02
C SER A 167 -0.19 9.39 -28.09
N PHE A 168 -1.33 8.79 -27.76
CA PHE A 168 -2.31 8.35 -28.78
C PHE A 168 -3.14 9.58 -29.18
N GLY A 169 -2.62 10.38 -30.12
CA GLY A 169 -3.26 11.61 -30.60
C GLY A 169 -3.35 12.74 -29.56
N ASN A 170 -4.26 13.70 -29.78
CA ASN A 170 -4.50 14.90 -28.95
C ASN A 170 -5.06 14.61 -27.53
N VAL A 171 -4.93 13.39 -27.01
CA VAL A 171 -5.45 13.01 -25.68
C VAL A 171 -4.30 13.02 -24.67
N SER A 172 -4.30 14.04 -23.80
CA SER A 172 -3.39 14.07 -22.63
C SER A 172 -3.81 12.99 -21.63
N ILE A 173 -2.98 11.98 -21.42
CA ILE A 173 -3.17 11.00 -20.35
C ILE A 173 -2.67 11.63 -19.05
N PHE A 174 -3.61 11.97 -18.15
CA PHE A 174 -3.27 12.53 -16.84
C PHE A 174 -2.84 11.42 -15.87
N PHE A 175 -1.74 11.65 -15.15
CA PHE A 175 -1.30 10.75 -14.09
C PHE A 175 -2.22 10.91 -12.86
N ASN A 176 -3.04 9.90 -12.55
CA ASN A 176 -3.91 9.87 -11.37
C ASN A 176 -3.46 8.77 -10.38
N PRO A 177 -2.60 9.11 -9.40
CA PRO A 177 -2.06 8.14 -8.43
C PRO A 177 -3.12 7.38 -7.63
N ALA A 178 -4.25 8.04 -7.30
CA ALA A 178 -5.30 7.43 -6.49
C ALA A 178 -6.04 6.34 -7.28
N GLN A 179 -6.32 6.58 -8.56
CA GLN A 179 -6.88 5.56 -9.45
C GLN A 179 -5.93 4.38 -9.63
N PHE A 180 -4.63 4.64 -9.84
CA PHE A 180 -3.63 3.58 -9.96
C PHE A 180 -3.56 2.73 -8.69
N ALA A 181 -3.54 3.37 -7.51
CA ALA A 181 -3.56 2.68 -6.23
C ALA A 181 -4.83 1.82 -6.09
N TYR A 182 -6.01 2.36 -6.38
CA TYR A 182 -7.27 1.62 -6.29
C TYR A 182 -7.31 0.40 -7.21
N ASN A 183 -6.95 0.57 -8.49
CA ASN A 183 -6.94 -0.50 -9.49
C ASN A 183 -5.91 -1.60 -9.20
N SER A 184 -4.85 -1.30 -8.45
CA SER A 184 -3.86 -2.31 -8.05
C SER A 184 -4.41 -3.31 -7.03
N ILE A 185 -5.42 -2.92 -6.25
CA ILE A 185 -6.00 -3.76 -5.20
C ILE A 185 -6.88 -4.87 -5.81
N SER A 186 -7.56 -4.61 -6.93
CA SER A 186 -8.47 -5.59 -7.56
C SER A 186 -7.75 -6.70 -8.35
N ASN A 187 -6.50 -6.47 -8.78
CA ASN A 187 -5.77 -7.39 -9.66
C ASN A 187 -4.69 -8.23 -8.95
N THR A 188 -4.68 -8.21 -7.61
CA THR A 188 -3.67 -8.90 -6.83
C THR A 188 -4.27 -9.95 -5.90
N LYS A 189 -3.48 -10.98 -5.61
CA LYS A 189 -3.72 -11.86 -4.47
C LYS A 189 -2.78 -11.45 -3.36
N SER A 190 -3.31 -11.03 -2.23
CA SER A 190 -2.52 -10.52 -1.10
C SER A 190 -2.54 -11.48 0.08
N THR A 191 -1.52 -11.39 0.93
CA THR A 191 -1.49 -12.05 2.25
C THR A 191 -0.92 -11.05 3.23
N ARG A 192 -1.70 -10.67 4.25
CA ARG A 192 -1.39 -9.56 5.14
C ARG A 192 -1.84 -9.80 6.58
N ILE A 193 -1.29 -8.99 7.47
CA ILE A 193 -1.82 -8.69 8.80
C ILE A 193 -1.97 -7.18 8.92
N GLU A 194 -2.87 -6.76 9.79
CA GLU A 194 -3.07 -5.35 10.12
C GLU A 194 -2.83 -5.14 11.61
N SER A 195 -2.21 -4.01 11.94
CA SER A 195 -1.70 -3.72 13.29
C SER A 195 -1.92 -2.24 13.62
N LEU A 196 -2.29 -1.95 14.86
CA LEU A 196 -2.45 -0.61 15.40
C LEU A 196 -1.32 -0.29 16.38
N PHE A 197 -0.79 0.92 16.28
CA PHE A 197 0.24 1.41 17.19
C PHE A 197 -0.08 2.82 17.69
N ASP A 198 0.31 3.09 18.93
CA ASP A 198 0.26 4.43 19.54
C ASP A 198 1.36 5.35 18.97
N GLU A 199 1.43 6.59 19.47
CA GLU A 199 2.43 7.57 19.03
C GLU A 199 3.88 7.20 19.38
N HIS A 200 4.08 6.30 20.35
CA HIS A 200 5.37 5.75 20.76
C HIS A 200 5.67 4.41 20.06
N PHE A 201 4.85 4.07 19.06
CA PHE A 201 4.93 2.84 18.30
C PHE A 201 4.79 1.57 19.15
N ASN A 202 4.05 1.61 20.26
CA ASN A 202 3.63 0.40 20.97
C ASN A 202 2.36 -0.15 20.36
N HIS A 203 2.27 -1.48 20.26
CA HIS A 203 1.07 -2.14 19.76
C HIS A 203 -0.10 -1.87 20.70
N ILE A 204 -1.27 -1.58 20.13
CA ILE A 204 -2.52 -1.39 20.86
C ILE A 204 -3.61 -2.30 20.30
N GLU A 205 -4.45 -2.82 21.18
CA GLU A 205 -5.64 -3.57 20.79
C GLU A 205 -6.72 -2.62 20.27
N GLY A 206 -7.58 -3.12 19.38
CA GLY A 206 -8.66 -2.35 18.77
C GLY A 206 -9.08 -2.88 17.41
N GLU A 207 -10.19 -2.36 16.91
CA GLU A 207 -10.73 -2.74 15.60
C GLU A 207 -10.11 -1.91 14.48
N ILE A 208 -9.87 -2.56 13.34
CA ILE A 208 -9.44 -1.88 12.12
C ILE A 208 -10.63 -1.14 11.50
N GLN A 209 -10.53 0.17 11.43
CA GLN A 209 -11.52 1.01 10.74
C GLN A 209 -11.37 0.92 9.21
N GLU A 210 -12.50 0.79 8.50
CA GLU A 210 -12.57 0.86 7.04
C GLU A 210 -11.91 2.14 6.52
N ASN A 211 -11.05 2.02 5.51
CA ASN A 211 -10.47 3.17 4.82
C ASN A 211 -11.38 3.67 3.68
N ALA A 212 -11.02 4.80 3.05
CA ALA A 212 -11.80 5.36 1.95
C ALA A 212 -11.96 4.39 0.76
N PHE A 213 -10.95 3.58 0.44
CA PHE A 213 -11.06 2.57 -0.62
C PHE A 213 -11.98 1.41 -0.25
N ASP A 214 -11.99 0.98 1.01
CA ASP A 214 -12.93 -0.03 1.51
C ASP A 214 -14.37 0.49 1.40
N LYS A 215 -14.60 1.74 1.84
CA LYS A 215 -15.90 2.42 1.71
C LYS A 215 -16.33 2.57 0.25
N ILE A 216 -15.40 2.86 -0.67
CA ILE A 216 -15.67 2.91 -2.11
C ILE A 216 -16.11 1.53 -2.63
N LYS A 217 -15.36 0.46 -2.33
CA LYS A 217 -15.69 -0.91 -2.75
C LYS A 217 -17.04 -1.38 -2.21
N LYS A 218 -17.31 -1.11 -0.94
CA LYS A 218 -18.59 -1.42 -0.30
C LYS A 218 -19.73 -0.70 -0.99
N ASN A 219 -19.56 0.60 -1.26
CA ASN A 219 -20.56 1.36 -2.01
C ASN A 219 -20.75 0.86 -3.44
N GLU A 220 -19.70 0.42 -4.13
CA GLU A 220 -19.79 -0.23 -5.44
C GLU A 220 -20.64 -1.50 -5.39
N LYS A 221 -20.38 -2.36 -4.40
CA LYS A 221 -21.12 -3.59 -4.20
C LYS A 221 -22.60 -3.34 -3.88
N GLU A 222 -22.88 -2.40 -2.97
CA GLU A 222 -24.26 -2.01 -2.64
C GLU A 222 -25.04 -1.50 -3.86
N ILE A 223 -24.40 -0.76 -4.76
CA ILE A 223 -25.05 -0.31 -6.00
C ILE A 223 -25.31 -1.49 -6.94
N GLN A 224 -24.34 -2.41 -7.09
CA GLN A 224 -24.50 -3.61 -7.91
C GLN A 224 -25.62 -4.52 -7.40
N ASP A 225 -25.74 -4.69 -6.09
CA ASP A 225 -26.72 -5.57 -5.46
C ASP A 225 -28.16 -4.98 -5.50
N ASN A 226 -28.31 -3.64 -5.49
CA ASN A 226 -29.61 -2.96 -5.42
C ASN A 226 -30.19 -2.52 -6.78
N VAL A 227 -29.41 -2.51 -7.86
CA VAL A 227 -29.85 -2.00 -9.17
C VAL A 227 -29.93 -3.14 -10.19
N PHE A 228 -31.15 -3.47 -10.62
CA PHE A 228 -31.43 -4.46 -11.68
C PHE A 228 -30.78 -4.14 -13.05
N ASN A 229 -30.20 -2.95 -13.21
CA ASN A 229 -29.42 -2.47 -14.38
C ASN A 229 -28.05 -1.90 -13.96
N SER A 230 -27.19 -2.72 -13.36
CA SER A 230 -25.80 -2.36 -13.02
C SER A 230 -24.94 -1.97 -14.24
N ASP A 231 -25.43 -2.23 -15.45
CA ASP A 231 -24.79 -1.84 -16.72
C ASP A 231 -24.84 -0.32 -17.02
N SER A 232 -25.65 0.45 -16.29
CA SER A 232 -25.82 1.90 -16.50
C SER A 232 -24.70 2.77 -15.90
N GLU A 233 -23.98 2.25 -14.89
CA GLU A 233 -22.81 2.89 -14.27
C GLU A 233 -21.51 2.28 -14.83
N LYS A 234 -21.05 2.79 -15.98
CA LYS A 234 -19.79 2.33 -16.58
C LYS A 234 -18.61 3.21 -16.18
N GLY A 235 -17.73 2.61 -15.39
CA GLY A 235 -16.45 3.19 -15.02
C GLY A 235 -16.58 4.34 -14.01
N GLY A 236 -15.46 4.62 -13.35
CA GLY A 236 -15.35 5.72 -12.41
C GLY A 236 -13.91 6.16 -12.27
N THR A 237 -13.72 7.45 -12.00
CA THR A 237 -12.41 8.01 -11.71
C THR A 237 -12.34 8.35 -10.23
N ILE A 238 -11.33 7.82 -9.56
CA ILE A 238 -11.01 8.07 -8.17
C ILE A 238 -9.80 8.98 -8.14
N PHE A 239 -9.95 10.17 -7.56
CA PHE A 239 -8.84 11.09 -7.36
C PHE A 239 -8.82 11.57 -5.92
N LYS A 240 -7.61 11.85 -5.42
CA LYS A 240 -7.42 12.44 -4.10
C LYS A 240 -7.56 13.95 -4.19
N TYR A 241 -8.34 14.55 -3.31
CA TYR A 241 -8.43 15.99 -3.16
C TYR A 241 -8.24 16.34 -1.68
N LYS A 242 -7.15 17.06 -1.38
CA LYS A 242 -6.71 17.36 0.00
C LYS A 242 -6.59 16.07 0.83
N ASP A 243 -7.41 15.95 1.87
CA ASP A 243 -7.46 14.88 2.87
C ASP A 243 -8.54 13.82 2.59
N TYR A 244 -9.26 13.92 1.46
CA TYR A 244 -10.32 12.98 1.10
C TYR A 244 -10.21 12.48 -0.35
N PHE A 245 -11.00 11.46 -0.68
CA PHE A 245 -11.10 10.89 -2.02
C PHE A 245 -12.44 11.23 -2.63
N ILE A 246 -12.44 11.45 -3.95
CA ILE A 246 -13.65 11.64 -4.73
C ILE A 246 -13.73 10.51 -5.74
N LYS A 247 -14.86 9.82 -5.78
CA LYS A 247 -15.23 8.95 -6.89
C LYS A 247 -16.21 9.71 -7.79
N GLY A 248 -15.83 9.88 -9.04
CA GLY A 248 -16.71 10.34 -10.10
C GLY A 248 -17.29 9.17 -10.86
N THR A 249 -18.61 9.12 -11.00
CA THR A 249 -19.33 8.09 -11.76
C THR A 249 -20.22 8.76 -12.81
N TYR A 250 -20.23 8.21 -14.02
CA TYR A 250 -21.15 8.65 -15.08
C TYR A 250 -22.28 7.64 -15.25
N ASN A 251 -23.52 8.08 -15.13
CA ASN A 251 -24.68 7.26 -15.47
C ASN A 251 -25.09 7.54 -16.93
N TYR A 252 -25.02 6.51 -17.78
CA TYR A 252 -25.32 6.66 -19.20
C TYR A 252 -26.80 6.91 -19.49
N GLU A 253 -27.71 6.37 -18.69
CA GLU A 253 -29.16 6.50 -18.90
C GLU A 253 -29.64 7.91 -18.55
N SER A 254 -29.25 8.41 -17.38
CA SER A 254 -29.63 9.75 -16.92
C SER A 254 -28.74 10.87 -17.48
N LYS A 255 -27.59 10.53 -18.08
CA LYS A 255 -26.56 11.49 -18.53
C LYS A 255 -26.00 12.37 -17.39
N ILE A 256 -26.06 11.89 -16.15
CA ILE A 256 -25.60 12.62 -14.97
C ILE A 256 -24.21 12.12 -14.56
N TYR A 257 -23.32 13.06 -14.26
CA TYR A 257 -22.02 12.80 -13.64
C TYR A 257 -22.08 13.13 -12.15
N THR A 258 -21.88 12.13 -11.30
CA THR A 258 -21.98 12.26 -9.85
C THR A 258 -20.60 12.20 -9.21
N LEU A 259 -20.33 13.13 -8.30
CA LEU A 259 -19.13 13.15 -7.47
C LEU A 259 -19.50 12.76 -6.03
N LYS A 260 -18.94 11.65 -5.54
CA LYS A 260 -19.14 11.20 -4.17
C LYS A 260 -17.84 11.29 -3.38
N LYS A 261 -17.92 11.94 -2.21
CA LYS A 261 -16.81 12.11 -1.27
C LYS A 261 -16.66 10.89 -0.37
N PHE A 262 -15.43 10.47 -0.13
CA PHE A 262 -15.05 9.39 0.79
C PHE A 262 -13.90 9.85 1.68
N THR A 263 -14.03 9.62 2.99
CA THR A 263 -13.02 9.97 4.01
C THR A 263 -12.52 8.70 4.70
N ASP A 264 -11.28 8.72 5.18
CA ASP A 264 -10.76 7.64 6.02
C ASP A 264 -11.42 7.60 7.40
N ASN A 265 -11.88 8.76 7.90
CA ASN A 265 -12.69 8.90 9.11
C ASN A 265 -14.17 8.66 8.83
#